data_AF-A0AAV1HP74-F1
#
_entry.id   AF-A0AAV1HP74-F1
#
_cell.length_a   1.000
_cell.length_b   1.000
_cell.length_c   1.000
_cell.angle_alpha   90.00
_cell.angle_beta   90.00
_cell.angle_gamma   90.00
#
_symmetry.space_group_name_H-M   'P 1'
#
loop_
_entity.id
_entity.type
_entity.pdbx_description
1 polymer ?
#
loop_
_entity_poly.entity_id
_entity_poly.type
_entity_poly.pdbx_seq_one_letter_code
_entity_poly.pdbx_strand_id
1 'polypeptide(L)'
;MQSAADDPSNSRATDEPAAAKEVGAAVRGVSFHVGSGATNLEAFRKAIQLLRDAFDVGTELGFQMDLLNIGCGSCSAAGSPGSVPAAVNSALAGHILASLGAQIIAEPGRCSAESTATLACMAFGVRNSAPADAAPTRDF
;
A
#
# COMPACT_ATOMS: atom_id res chain seq x y z
N MET A 1 -19.44 -12.11 -17.79
CA MET A 1 -18.26 -11.28 -17.47
C MET A 1 -18.79 -9.94 -16.99
N GLN A 2 -18.92 -9.77 -15.67
CA GLN A 2 -19.31 -8.47 -15.12
C GLN A 2 -18.07 -7.58 -15.16
N SER A 3 -18.16 -6.45 -15.86
CA SER A 3 -17.14 -5.41 -15.87
C SER A 3 -16.89 -4.95 -14.43
N ALA A 4 -15.62 -4.84 -14.02
CA ALA A 4 -15.25 -4.31 -12.71
C ALA A 4 -15.52 -2.79 -12.58
N ALA A 5 -15.97 -2.14 -13.66
CA ALA A 5 -16.30 -0.73 -13.68
C ALA A 5 -17.62 -0.38 -12.92
N ASP A 6 -18.45 -1.36 -12.57
CA ASP A 6 -19.79 -1.12 -11.98
C ASP A 6 -19.85 -1.24 -10.44
N ASP A 7 -18.72 -1.29 -9.73
CA ASP A 7 -18.71 -1.20 -8.26
C ASP A 7 -18.80 0.29 -7.83
N PRO A 8 -19.90 0.74 -7.21
CA PRO A 8 -20.12 2.15 -6.87
C PRO A 8 -19.12 2.70 -5.85
N SER A 9 -18.34 1.84 -5.17
CA SER A 9 -17.23 2.28 -4.32
C SER A 9 -16.00 2.74 -5.11
N ASN A 10 -15.95 2.48 -6.42
CA ASN A 10 -14.81 2.75 -7.29
C ASN A 10 -14.95 4.01 -8.17
N SER A 11 -16.11 4.68 -8.16
CA SER A 11 -16.38 5.84 -9.01
C SER A 11 -15.42 7.01 -8.78
N ARG A 12 -14.94 7.19 -7.54
CA ARG A 12 -14.04 8.31 -7.20
C ARG A 12 -12.68 8.24 -7.89
N ALA A 13 -12.17 7.02 -8.13
CA ALA A 13 -10.87 6.83 -8.78
C ALA A 13 -10.88 7.32 -10.25
N THR A 14 -12.06 7.34 -10.87
CA THR A 14 -12.26 7.87 -12.23
C THR A 14 -12.71 9.34 -12.25
N ASP A 15 -13.26 9.87 -11.15
CA ASP A 15 -13.72 11.26 -11.04
C ASP A 15 -12.58 12.25 -10.73
N GLU A 16 -11.57 11.85 -9.95
CA GLU A 16 -10.47 12.73 -9.52
C GLU A 16 -9.64 13.33 -10.67
N PRO A 17 -9.30 12.58 -11.74
CA PRO A 17 -8.59 13.15 -12.89
C PRO A 17 -9.36 14.29 -13.58
N ALA A 18 -10.69 14.22 -13.61
CA ALA A 18 -11.51 15.29 -14.20
C ALA A 18 -11.43 16.57 -13.36
N ALA A 19 -11.54 16.46 -12.04
CA ALA A 19 -11.38 17.59 -11.12
C ALA A 19 -9.97 18.21 -11.19
N ALA A 20 -8.92 17.38 -11.33
CA ALA A 20 -7.55 17.86 -11.50
C ALA A 20 -7.38 18.73 -12.77
N LYS A 21 -8.13 18.41 -13.84
CA LYS A 21 -8.12 19.17 -15.08
C LYS A 21 -8.77 20.55 -14.91
N GLU A 22 -9.85 20.64 -14.14
CA GLU A 22 -10.54 21.91 -13.86
C GLU A 22 -9.64 22.92 -13.13
N VAL A 23 -8.76 22.44 -12.26
CA VAL A 23 -7.82 23.29 -11.50
C VAL A 23 -6.46 23.48 -12.20
N GLY A 24 -6.27 22.92 -13.39
CA GLY A 24 -5.03 23.01 -14.16
C GLY A 24 -3.84 22.25 -13.54
N ALA A 25 -4.10 21.23 -12.71
CA ALA A 25 -3.04 20.42 -12.12
C ALA A 25 -2.45 19.45 -13.16
N ALA A 26 -1.13 19.23 -13.10
CA ALA A 26 -0.45 18.25 -13.94
C ALA A 26 -0.49 16.87 -13.26
N VAL A 27 -1.35 15.98 -13.75
CA VAL A 27 -1.37 14.57 -13.33
C VAL A 27 -0.36 13.79 -14.17
N ARG A 28 0.46 12.96 -13.52
CA ARG A 28 1.56 12.21 -14.15
C ARG A 28 1.43 10.70 -13.97
N GLY A 29 0.56 10.25 -13.07
CA GLY A 29 0.56 8.87 -12.65
C GLY A 29 -0.44 8.55 -11.56
N VAL A 30 -0.40 7.30 -11.11
CA VAL A 30 -1.30 6.75 -10.10
C VAL A 30 -0.49 5.98 -9.06
N SER A 31 -0.88 6.09 -7.80
CA SER A 31 -0.30 5.36 -6.68
C SER A 31 -1.36 4.57 -5.92
N PHE A 32 -1.01 3.39 -5.40
CA PHE A 32 -1.83 2.69 -4.41
C PHE A 32 -1.01 2.25 -3.20
N HIS A 33 -1.67 2.03 -2.06
CA HIS A 33 -1.07 1.40 -0.89
C HIS A 33 -2.06 0.45 -0.21
N VAL A 34 -1.73 -0.84 -0.14
CA VAL A 34 -2.58 -1.87 0.48
C VAL A 34 -2.39 -1.94 2.01
N GLY A 35 -1.24 -1.48 2.52
CA GLY A 35 -0.88 -1.52 3.95
C GLY A 35 0.33 -2.41 4.23
N SER A 36 1.17 -2.01 5.20
CA SER A 36 2.47 -2.67 5.46
C SER A 36 2.39 -4.11 5.98
N GLY A 37 1.22 -4.54 6.45
CA GLY A 37 0.97 -5.90 6.95
C GLY A 37 -0.01 -6.70 6.09
N ALA A 38 -0.34 -6.22 4.88
CA ALA A 38 -1.31 -6.87 4.03
C ALA A 38 -0.81 -8.24 3.57
N THR A 39 -1.61 -9.28 3.77
CA THR A 39 -1.32 -10.66 3.32
C THR A 39 -2.28 -11.15 2.25
N ASN A 40 -3.37 -10.41 2.02
CA ASN A 40 -4.38 -10.75 1.03
C ASN A 40 -3.88 -10.43 -0.39
N LEU A 41 -3.55 -11.46 -1.17
CA LEU A 41 -3.06 -11.32 -2.54
C LEU A 41 -4.12 -10.72 -3.49
N GLU A 42 -5.41 -10.98 -3.25
CA GLU A 42 -6.48 -10.42 -4.07
C GLU A 42 -6.58 -8.90 -3.91
N ALA A 43 -6.23 -8.36 -2.73
CA ALA A 43 -6.20 -6.92 -2.52
C ALA A 43 -5.15 -6.23 -3.41
N PHE A 44 -3.97 -6.84 -3.58
CA PHE A 44 -2.95 -6.35 -4.51
C PHE A 44 -3.39 -6.44 -5.97
N ARG A 45 -4.04 -7.54 -6.37
CA ARG A 45 -4.58 -7.70 -7.73
C ARG A 45 -5.64 -6.65 -8.05
N LYS A 46 -6.62 -6.46 -7.14
CA LYS A 46 -7.65 -5.42 -7.29
C LYS A 46 -7.02 -4.03 -7.34
N ALA A 47 -6.06 -3.72 -6.47
CA ALA A 47 -5.39 -2.41 -6.48
C ALA A 47 -4.66 -2.13 -7.80
N ILE A 48 -3.98 -3.13 -8.38
CA ILE A 48 -3.30 -3.00 -9.67
C ILE A 48 -4.31 -2.78 -10.80
N GLN A 49 -5.45 -3.48 -10.77
CA GLN A 49 -6.54 -3.26 -11.72
C GLN A 49 -7.08 -1.82 -11.63
N LEU A 50 -7.38 -1.34 -10.44
CA LEU A 50 -7.87 0.03 -10.23
C LEU A 50 -6.87 1.09 -10.67
N LEU A 51 -5.59 0.86 -10.39
CA LEU A 51 -4.52 1.71 -10.85
C LEU A 51 -4.47 1.78 -12.39
N ARG A 52 -4.73 0.67 -13.09
CA ARG A 52 -4.82 0.66 -14.55
C ARG A 52 -6.01 1.46 -15.06
N ASP A 53 -7.19 1.26 -14.47
CA ASP A 53 -8.41 1.97 -14.87
C ASP A 53 -8.23 3.49 -14.72
N ALA A 54 -7.67 3.96 -13.59
CA ALA A 54 -7.38 5.37 -13.37
C ALA A 54 -6.28 5.91 -14.31
N PHE A 55 -5.29 5.10 -14.68
CA PHE A 55 -4.27 5.47 -15.65
C PHE A 55 -4.85 5.71 -17.04
N ASP A 56 -5.75 4.83 -17.48
CA ASP A 56 -6.42 4.93 -18.77
C ASP A 56 -7.32 6.19 -18.80
N VAL A 57 -8.10 6.46 -17.75
CA VAL A 57 -8.90 7.70 -17.63
C VAL A 57 -8.02 8.95 -17.69
N GLY A 58 -6.89 8.97 -16.97
CA GLY A 58 -5.96 10.09 -17.03
C GLY A 58 -5.41 10.33 -18.44
N THR A 59 -5.10 9.24 -19.15
CA THR A 59 -4.61 9.28 -20.54
C THR A 59 -5.69 9.81 -21.49
N GLU A 60 -6.94 9.36 -21.36
CA GLU A 60 -8.08 9.83 -22.15
C GLU A 60 -8.38 11.31 -21.94
N LEU A 61 -8.16 11.80 -20.72
CA LEU A 61 -8.28 13.23 -20.39
C LEU A 61 -7.09 14.07 -20.91
N GLY A 62 -6.09 13.46 -21.52
CA GLY A 62 -4.95 14.13 -22.14
C GLY A 62 -3.81 14.45 -21.18
N PHE A 63 -3.76 13.81 -20.00
CA PHE A 63 -2.59 13.90 -19.12
C PHE A 63 -1.43 13.07 -19.66
N GLN A 64 -0.20 13.52 -19.40
CA GLN A 64 1.01 12.74 -19.68
C GLN A 64 1.22 11.72 -18.55
N MET A 65 0.51 10.60 -18.64
CA MET A 65 0.60 9.50 -17.68
C MET A 65 1.83 8.64 -17.97
N ASP A 66 2.83 8.67 -17.09
CA ASP A 66 4.07 7.89 -17.26
C ASP A 66 4.69 7.41 -15.94
N LEU A 67 3.96 7.51 -14.83
CA LEU A 67 4.41 7.04 -13.52
C LEU A 67 3.37 6.13 -12.87
N LEU A 68 3.83 4.99 -12.36
CA LEU A 68 3.04 4.06 -11.57
C LEU A 68 3.76 3.78 -10.25
N ASN A 69 3.06 3.97 -9.14
CA ASN A 69 3.60 3.71 -7.82
C ASN A 69 2.83 2.59 -7.13
N ILE A 70 3.49 1.47 -6.89
CA ILE A 70 2.88 0.27 -6.29
C ILE A 70 2.91 0.28 -4.75
N GLY A 71 3.36 1.39 -4.16
CA GLY A 71 3.45 1.61 -2.72
C GLY A 71 4.41 0.67 -2.00
N CYS A 72 4.23 0.54 -0.68
CA CYS A 72 4.94 -0.45 0.12
C CYS A 72 4.25 -1.82 0.03
N GLY A 73 5.02 -2.85 -0.35
CA GLY A 73 4.60 -4.25 -0.25
C GLY A 73 4.53 -4.76 1.19
N SER A 74 4.13 -6.02 1.32
CA SER A 74 4.17 -6.75 2.59
C SER A 74 5.59 -7.20 2.91
N CYS A 75 5.99 -7.10 4.17
CA CYS A 75 7.29 -7.59 4.63
C CYS A 75 7.16 -9.03 5.11
N SER A 76 7.93 -9.92 4.51
CA SER A 76 8.09 -11.29 4.98
C SER A 76 9.22 -11.36 6.01
N ALA A 77 9.13 -12.33 6.91
CA ALA A 77 10.22 -12.64 7.84
C ALA A 77 11.52 -12.95 7.09
N ALA A 78 12.66 -12.68 7.74
CA ALA A 78 13.99 -12.81 7.15
C ALA A 78 14.20 -14.17 6.46
N GLY A 79 14.60 -14.15 5.18
CA GLY A 79 15.02 -15.34 4.41
C GLY A 79 14.13 -15.75 3.24
N SER A 80 12.97 -15.11 3.01
CA SER A 80 12.15 -15.34 1.82
C SER A 80 11.42 -14.06 1.42
N PRO A 81 11.27 -13.73 0.13
CA PRO A 81 10.51 -12.55 -0.33
C PRO A 81 8.99 -12.66 -0.11
N GLY A 82 8.49 -13.80 0.38
CA GLY A 82 7.05 -14.03 0.56
C GLY A 82 6.31 -14.20 -0.77
N SER A 83 4.98 -14.34 -0.70
CA SER A 83 4.11 -14.54 -1.88
C SER A 83 3.67 -13.24 -2.56
N VAL A 84 3.81 -12.10 -1.89
CA VAL A 84 3.32 -10.79 -2.36
C VAL A 84 4.09 -10.29 -3.60
N PRO A 85 5.44 -10.29 -3.64
CA PRO A 85 6.16 -9.82 -4.83
C PRO A 85 5.84 -10.63 -6.09
N ALA A 86 5.66 -11.95 -5.95
CA ALA A 86 5.26 -12.81 -7.06
C ALA A 86 3.85 -12.50 -7.58
N ALA A 87 2.90 -12.27 -6.67
CA ALA A 87 1.53 -11.89 -7.04
C ALA A 87 1.48 -10.51 -7.73
N VAL A 88 2.25 -9.53 -7.22
CA VAL A 88 2.39 -8.20 -7.82
C VAL A 88 3.00 -8.32 -9.21
N ASN A 89 4.11 -9.03 -9.38
CA ASN A 89 4.76 -9.20 -10.69
C ASN A 89 3.83 -9.88 -11.70
N SER A 90 3.09 -10.90 -11.28
CA SER A 90 2.12 -11.59 -12.14
C SER A 90 0.97 -10.68 -12.56
N ALA A 91 0.43 -9.88 -11.64
CA ALA A 91 -0.64 -8.93 -11.94
C ALA A 91 -0.14 -7.80 -12.86
N LEU A 92 1.05 -7.27 -12.61
CA LEU A 92 1.66 -6.24 -13.45
C LEU A 92 1.96 -6.75 -14.88
N ALA A 93 2.46 -7.97 -15.01
CA ALA A 93 2.69 -8.61 -16.30
C ALA A 93 1.38 -8.84 -17.08
N GLY A 94 0.29 -9.19 -16.39
CA GLY A 94 -1.02 -9.42 -16.99
C GLY A 94 -1.74 -8.15 -17.43
N HIS A 95 -1.47 -7.01 -16.80
CA HIS A 95 -2.31 -5.82 -16.96
C HIS A 95 -1.61 -4.57 -17.51
N ILE A 96 -0.28 -4.36 -17.40
CA ILE A 96 0.22 -2.97 -17.41
C ILE A 96 1.54 -2.72 -18.16
N LEU A 97 2.59 -3.54 -18.03
CA LEU A 97 3.93 -2.93 -18.09
C LEU A 97 4.59 -2.78 -19.47
N ALA A 98 4.40 -3.71 -20.39
CA ALA A 98 5.16 -3.68 -21.65
C ALA A 98 4.63 -2.63 -22.64
N SER A 99 3.34 -2.27 -22.57
CA SER A 99 2.67 -1.46 -23.58
C SER A 99 2.51 0.02 -23.24
N LEU A 100 2.64 0.41 -21.97
CA LEU A 100 2.34 1.78 -21.53
C LEU A 100 3.56 2.72 -21.50
N GLY A 101 4.79 2.18 -21.50
CA GLY A 101 6.01 2.99 -21.41
C GLY A 101 6.18 3.75 -20.09
N ALA A 102 5.37 3.45 -19.07
CA ALA A 102 5.40 4.10 -17.77
C ALA A 102 6.52 3.57 -16.87
N GLN A 103 7.13 4.47 -16.10
CA GLN A 103 8.07 4.13 -15.03
C GLN A 103 7.30 3.55 -13.83
N ILE A 104 7.80 2.44 -13.28
CA ILE A 104 7.24 1.84 -12.07
C ILE A 104 8.17 2.14 -10.91
N ILE A 105 7.62 2.61 -9.80
CA ILE A 105 8.32 2.81 -8.54
C ILE A 105 7.59 2.09 -7.40
N ALA A 106 8.31 1.82 -6.31
CA ALA A 106 7.77 1.28 -5.07
C ALA A 106 8.25 2.14 -3.89
N GLU A 107 7.54 2.08 -2.76
CA GLU A 107 7.83 2.83 -1.54
C GLU A 107 8.21 1.89 -0.39
N PRO A 108 9.36 1.19 -0.46
CA PRO A 108 9.75 0.27 0.61
C PRO A 108 10.02 1.04 1.91
N GLY A 109 9.28 0.70 2.96
CA GLY A 109 9.45 1.29 4.30
C GLY A 109 9.92 0.25 5.31
N ARG A 110 8.96 -0.35 6.03
CA ARG A 110 9.20 -1.38 7.07
C ARG A 110 10.17 -2.46 6.59
N CYS A 111 10.02 -2.94 5.36
CA CYS A 111 10.80 -4.09 4.87
C CYS A 111 12.30 -3.79 4.74
N SER A 112 12.68 -2.52 4.64
CA SER A 112 14.08 -2.08 4.59
C SER A 112 14.65 -1.72 5.96
N ALA A 113 13.80 -1.30 6.91
CA ALA A 113 14.24 -0.77 8.19
C ALA A 113 14.02 -1.71 9.39
N GLU A 114 13.09 -2.67 9.30
CA GLU A 114 12.60 -3.46 10.45
C GLU A 114 13.70 -4.23 11.18
N SER A 115 14.65 -4.82 10.44
CA SER A 115 15.74 -5.62 11.02
C SER A 115 17.03 -4.83 11.29
N THR A 116 17.03 -3.51 11.05
CA THR A 116 18.26 -2.70 11.11
C THR A 116 18.62 -2.22 12.51
N ALA A 117 17.66 -2.21 13.44
CA ALA A 117 17.85 -1.72 14.79
C ALA A 117 17.29 -2.71 15.82
N THR A 118 17.98 -2.85 16.95
CA THR A 118 17.51 -3.57 18.12
C THR A 118 17.54 -2.63 19.31
N LEU A 119 16.41 -2.48 20.00
CA LEU A 119 16.33 -1.69 21.23
C LEU A 119 16.65 -2.59 22.44
N ALA A 120 17.75 -2.28 23.13
CA ALA A 120 18.04 -2.83 24.46
C ALA A 120 17.69 -1.76 25.51
N CYS A 121 16.91 -2.13 26.53
CA CYS A 121 16.60 -1.24 27.64
C CYS A 121 16.74 -1.98 28.97
N MET A 122 17.22 -1.27 30.01
CA MET A 122 17.28 -1.81 31.36
C MET A 122 15.91 -1.64 32.04
N ALA A 123 15.41 -2.70 32.65
CA ALA A 123 14.29 -2.59 33.59
C ALA A 123 14.80 -1.87 34.85
N PHE A 124 14.30 -0.66 35.11
CA PHE A 124 14.72 0.16 36.26
C PHE A 124 13.72 0.17 37.42
N GLY A 125 12.59 -0.54 37.29
CA GLY A 125 11.59 -0.64 38.34
C GLY A 125 10.59 -1.77 38.08
N VAL A 126 10.11 -2.38 39.15
CA VAL A 126 9.09 -3.44 39.14
C VAL A 126 8.02 -3.09 40.15
N ARG A 127 6.74 -3.13 39.75
CA ARG A 127 5.60 -3.02 40.67
C ARG A 127 5.01 -4.42 40.86
N ASN A 128 5.02 -4.91 42.09
CA ASN A 128 4.28 -6.13 42.42
C ASN A 128 2.81 -5.79 42.61
N SER A 129 1.91 -6.52 41.96
CA SER A 129 0.49 -6.47 42.30
C SER A 129 0.30 -7.08 43.68
N ALA A 130 -0.41 -6.38 44.56
CA ALA A 130 -0.84 -6.98 45.82
C ALA A 130 -1.81 -8.15 45.51
N PRO A 131 -1.81 -9.24 46.31
CA PRO A 131 -2.83 -10.27 46.17
C PRO A 131 -4.22 -9.65 46.29
N ALA A 132 -5.23 -10.23 45.64
CA ALA A 132 -6.57 -9.63 45.46
C ALA A 132 -7.29 -9.21 46.77
N ASP A 133 -6.82 -9.66 47.93
CA ASP A 133 -7.34 -9.33 49.27
C ASP A 133 -6.39 -8.49 50.16
N ALA A 134 -5.29 -7.95 49.61
CA ALA A 134 -4.40 -7.09 50.38
C ALA A 134 -4.90 -5.63 50.41
N ALA A 135 -5.02 -5.08 51.63
CA ALA A 135 -5.38 -3.68 51.85
C ALA A 135 -4.43 -2.73 51.10
N PRO A 136 -4.93 -1.60 50.57
CA PRO A 136 -4.11 -0.68 49.78
C PRO A 136 -2.99 -0.07 50.64
N THR A 137 -1.74 -0.44 50.35
CA THR A 137 -0.57 0.23 50.91
C THR A 137 -0.10 1.32 49.94
N ARG A 138 -0.02 2.56 50.44
CA ARG A 138 0.59 3.68 49.70
C ARG A 138 2.10 3.60 49.89
N ASP A 139 2.80 3.20 48.86
CA ASP A 139 4.25 3.36 48.79
C ASP A 139 4.57 4.66 48.03
N PHE A 140 5.44 5.49 48.62
CA PHE A 140 6.00 6.71 48.06
C PHE A 140 7.19 6.39 47.15
#